data_AF-A6WG99-F1
#
_entry.id   AF-A6WG99-F1
#
_cell.length_a   1.000
_cell.length_b   1.000
_cell.length_c   1.000
_cell.angle_alpha   90.00
_cell.angle_beta   90.00
_cell.angle_gamma   90.00
#
_symmetry.space_group_name_H-M   'P 1'
#
loop_
_entity.id
_entity.type
_entity.pdbx_description
1 polymer ?
#
loop_
_entity_poly.entity_id
_entity_poly.type
_entity_poly.pdbx_seq_one_letter_code
_entity_poly.pdbx_strand_id
1 'polypeptide(L)'
;MKVKAHHPRPTLLLLANPRPQRLHRRDGEEHLASFGKASRVSETAGCVEEHARQRRTAAIADAVLVRFHLDTSATAVEAWSEARLQFEPRGWQVEYRQSLREAIADLDPRAAHGLLAEYLTPDDVFVDVENVLLYNVGTAVFAPVVAVGITCRQGRAPDDRHHVRYRVVESPLAPGGGALIGQVAADLGTGVPKTAGRWWAALRESAVTPQPFRQSAGSDAAFTVDVVLTSPTPARVRLPGLLKPLLDGLISCFHAHDSTNAALLPKRLAAHGLPEHAWDLLVDSATSGLGTRPLVRPYRDGIAWNPADDRCDAFRVVLQAGSPWSIAAELREHVPEAAAPTPW
;
A
#
# COMPACT_ATOMS: atom_id res chain seq x y z
N MET A 1 -34.58 -1.84 43.38
CA MET A 1 -35.48 -1.97 42.21
C MET A 1 -34.73 -1.44 40.99
N LYS A 2 -34.32 -2.34 40.06
CA LYS A 2 -34.85 -2.46 38.67
C LYS A 2 -34.61 -1.17 37.85
N VAL A 3 -33.92 -1.15 36.70
CA VAL A 3 -33.84 -2.11 35.59
C VAL A 3 -32.50 -1.96 34.84
N LYS A 4 -31.83 -3.07 34.53
CA LYS A 4 -30.73 -3.17 33.55
C LYS A 4 -31.33 -3.30 32.14
N ALA A 5 -30.95 -2.41 31.23
CA ALA A 5 -31.28 -2.55 29.81
C ALA A 5 -30.24 -3.44 29.11
N HIS A 6 -30.68 -4.58 28.60
CA HIS A 6 -29.93 -5.45 27.70
C HIS A 6 -30.11 -4.96 26.26
N HIS A 7 -29.01 -4.61 25.59
CA HIS A 7 -29.00 -4.48 24.13
C HIS A 7 -28.63 -5.82 23.49
N PRO A 8 -29.38 -6.29 22.47
CA PRO A 8 -29.09 -7.52 21.76
C PRO A 8 -27.92 -7.35 20.79
N ARG A 9 -27.06 -8.37 20.72
CA ARG A 9 -25.97 -8.50 19.72
C ARG A 9 -26.57 -8.80 18.34
N PRO A 10 -26.08 -8.20 17.26
CA PRO A 10 -26.45 -8.63 15.91
C PRO A 10 -25.70 -9.92 15.54
N THR A 11 -26.48 -10.96 15.24
CA THR A 11 -26.07 -12.24 14.67
C THR A 11 -25.57 -12.02 13.23
N LEU A 12 -24.30 -12.29 12.96
CA LEU A 12 -23.75 -12.35 11.60
C LEU A 12 -24.14 -13.71 10.99
N LEU A 13 -25.02 -13.70 9.98
CA LEU A 13 -25.33 -14.85 9.15
C LEU A 13 -24.13 -15.15 8.23
N LEU A 14 -23.46 -16.28 8.46
CA LEU A 14 -22.60 -16.92 7.47
C LEU A 14 -23.48 -17.49 6.35
N LEU A 15 -23.31 -16.99 5.13
CA LEU A 15 -23.81 -17.67 3.93
C LEU A 15 -22.71 -18.57 3.38
N ALA A 16 -23.04 -19.86 3.32
CA ALA A 16 -22.19 -20.96 2.91
C ALA A 16 -22.14 -21.12 1.36
N ASN A 17 -20.97 -21.57 0.89
CA ASN A 17 -20.67 -22.04 -0.46
C ASN A 17 -21.58 -23.18 -0.95
N PRO A 18 -21.93 -23.22 -2.25
CA PRO A 18 -22.20 -24.47 -2.94
C PRO A 18 -20.99 -24.93 -3.78
N ARG A 19 -20.54 -26.15 -3.48
CA ARG A 19 -19.57 -26.95 -4.25
C ARG A 19 -20.17 -27.40 -5.58
N PRO A 20 -19.40 -27.47 -6.69
CA PRO A 20 -19.78 -28.29 -7.84
C PRO A 20 -19.38 -29.77 -7.64
N GLN A 21 -20.30 -30.63 -8.05
CA GLN A 21 -20.29 -32.09 -7.89
C GLN A 21 -19.35 -32.76 -8.89
N ARG A 22 -18.67 -33.83 -8.45
CA ARG A 22 -17.93 -34.78 -9.29
C ARG A 22 -18.91 -35.70 -10.01
N LEU A 23 -18.78 -35.82 -11.33
CA LEU A 23 -19.33 -36.94 -12.09
C LEU A 23 -18.22 -37.98 -12.35
N HIS A 24 -18.51 -39.22 -11.98
CA HIS A 24 -17.74 -40.43 -12.33
C HIS A 24 -18.61 -41.32 -13.23
N ARG A 25 -17.92 -42.23 -13.95
CA ARG A 25 -18.37 -43.30 -14.87
C ARG A 25 -18.47 -42.88 -16.34
N ARG A 26 -17.99 -43.68 -17.30
CA ARG A 26 -17.97 -45.16 -17.34
C ARG A 26 -16.96 -45.70 -18.37
N ASP A 27 -16.48 -46.91 -18.09
CA ASP A 27 -15.66 -47.78 -18.93
C ASP A 27 -16.35 -48.25 -20.22
N GLY A 28 -15.53 -48.66 -21.19
CA GLY A 28 -15.92 -49.37 -22.41
C GLY A 28 -14.72 -49.97 -23.15
N GLU A 29 -14.38 -51.22 -22.80
CA GLU A 29 -13.77 -52.26 -23.66
C GLU A 29 -14.70 -52.52 -24.89
N GLU A 30 -14.35 -53.04 -26.07
CA GLU A 30 -13.32 -54.01 -26.51
C GLU A 30 -13.30 -54.10 -28.08
N HIS A 31 -12.15 -54.56 -28.63
CA HIS A 31 -11.89 -55.34 -29.87
C HIS A 31 -12.47 -55.03 -31.29
N LEU A 32 -11.58 -54.92 -32.31
CA LEU A 32 -11.43 -55.92 -33.42
C LEU A 32 -10.26 -55.64 -34.42
N ALA A 33 -9.46 -56.70 -34.62
CA ALA A 33 -8.57 -57.19 -35.69
C ALA A 33 -8.13 -56.35 -36.94
N SER A 34 -6.80 -56.30 -37.12
CA SER A 34 -5.96 -56.80 -38.25
C SER A 34 -6.40 -56.65 -39.73
N PHE A 35 -5.59 -55.96 -40.55
CA PHE A 35 -4.76 -56.49 -41.67
C PHE A 35 -4.17 -55.34 -42.52
N GLY A 36 -2.93 -55.49 -43.02
CA GLY A 36 -2.48 -54.77 -44.24
C GLY A 36 -1.05 -54.21 -44.22
N LYS A 37 -0.10 -55.00 -44.74
CA LYS A 37 1.28 -54.59 -45.09
C LYS A 37 1.29 -53.57 -46.24
N ALA A 38 2.18 -52.58 -46.17
CA ALA A 38 3.14 -52.13 -47.19
C ALA A 38 3.30 -50.60 -47.26
N SER A 39 4.49 -50.10 -46.89
CA SER A 39 5.29 -49.12 -47.64
C SER A 39 6.30 -48.42 -46.72
N ARG A 40 7.46 -49.07 -46.55
CA ARG A 40 8.69 -48.43 -46.12
C ARG A 40 9.22 -47.62 -47.30
N VAL A 41 9.05 -46.29 -47.30
CA VAL A 41 10.01 -45.24 -47.71
C VAL A 41 9.33 -43.88 -47.40
N SER A 42 9.25 -43.48 -46.12
CA SER A 42 8.84 -42.11 -45.72
C SER A 42 9.08 -41.78 -44.22
N GLU A 43 9.53 -42.73 -43.39
CA GLU A 43 9.49 -42.59 -41.93
C GLU A 43 10.54 -41.64 -41.32
N THR A 44 11.60 -41.29 -42.05
CA THR A 44 12.65 -40.41 -41.50
C THR A 44 12.36 -38.91 -41.68
N ALA A 45 11.50 -38.51 -42.61
CA ALA A 45 11.11 -37.10 -42.76
C ALA A 45 9.98 -36.69 -41.80
N GLY A 46 8.95 -37.54 -41.66
CA GLY A 46 7.82 -37.30 -40.75
C GLY A 46 8.21 -37.30 -39.27
N CYS A 47 9.15 -38.16 -38.86
CA CYS A 47 9.62 -38.22 -37.47
C CYS A 47 10.43 -36.98 -37.06
N VAL A 48 11.12 -36.32 -38.00
CA VAL A 48 11.85 -35.07 -37.74
C VAL A 48 10.90 -33.87 -37.68
N GLU A 49 9.89 -33.82 -38.56
CA GLU A 49 8.84 -32.79 -38.50
C GLU A 49 7.94 -32.93 -37.28
N GLU A 50 7.63 -34.15 -36.85
CA GLU A 50 6.79 -34.40 -35.67
C GLU A 50 7.55 -34.12 -34.36
N HIS A 51 8.85 -34.43 -34.28
CA HIS A 51 9.70 -33.97 -33.18
C HIS A 51 9.93 -32.45 -33.21
N ALA A 52 10.05 -31.81 -34.38
CA ALA A 52 10.16 -30.36 -34.48
C ALA A 52 8.85 -29.66 -34.12
N ARG A 53 7.71 -30.25 -34.45
CA ARG A 53 6.37 -29.80 -34.06
C ARG A 53 6.16 -30.00 -32.56
N GLN A 54 6.48 -31.15 -31.99
CA GLN A 54 6.43 -31.39 -30.54
C GLN A 54 7.40 -30.49 -29.77
N ARG A 55 8.60 -30.21 -30.28
CA ARG A 55 9.53 -29.23 -29.70
C ARG A 55 9.04 -27.79 -29.83
N ARG A 56 8.37 -27.42 -30.92
CA ARG A 56 7.68 -26.11 -31.06
C ARG A 56 6.48 -26.02 -30.12
N THR A 57 5.68 -27.07 -29.98
CA THR A 57 4.55 -27.10 -29.06
C THR A 57 5.01 -27.11 -27.61
N ALA A 58 6.13 -27.76 -27.30
CA ALA A 58 6.78 -27.71 -25.99
C ALA A 58 7.44 -26.35 -25.71
N ALA A 59 8.10 -25.72 -26.68
CA ALA A 59 8.67 -24.37 -26.54
C ALA A 59 7.59 -23.27 -26.48
N ILE A 60 6.43 -23.48 -27.12
CA ILE A 60 5.24 -22.62 -26.99
C ILE A 60 4.52 -22.91 -25.66
N ALA A 61 4.58 -24.13 -25.15
CA ALA A 61 4.06 -24.50 -23.83
C ALA A 61 4.99 -24.06 -22.68
N ASP A 62 6.29 -23.90 -22.91
CA ASP A 62 7.27 -23.32 -21.96
C ASP A 62 7.33 -21.79 -22.05
N ALA A 63 6.82 -21.18 -23.12
CA ALA A 63 6.53 -19.76 -23.18
C ALA A 63 5.22 -19.43 -22.44
N VAL A 64 4.97 -20.08 -21.30
CA VAL A 64 4.10 -19.48 -20.28
C VAL A 64 4.73 -18.14 -19.97
N LEU A 65 4.12 -17.04 -20.44
CA LEU A 65 4.50 -15.70 -20.03
C LEU A 65 4.45 -15.67 -18.51
N VAL A 66 5.62 -15.75 -17.88
CA VAL A 66 5.78 -15.59 -16.45
C VAL A 66 5.49 -14.12 -16.17
N ARG A 67 4.25 -13.84 -15.75
CA ARG A 67 3.75 -12.46 -15.58
C ARG A 67 4.32 -11.75 -14.37
N PHE A 68 4.94 -12.51 -13.47
CA PHE A 68 5.67 -11.99 -12.33
C PHE A 68 6.83 -12.92 -11.97
N HIS A 69 7.89 -12.34 -11.44
CA HIS A 69 9.01 -13.07 -10.86
C HIS A 69 9.23 -12.58 -9.44
N LEU A 70 9.87 -13.43 -8.65
CA LEU A 70 10.18 -13.17 -7.25
C LEU A 70 11.60 -13.68 -6.99
N ASP A 71 12.42 -12.83 -6.39
CA ASP A 71 13.72 -13.19 -5.83
C ASP A 71 13.67 -12.94 -4.32
N THR A 72 14.16 -13.89 -3.55
CA THR A 72 13.99 -13.92 -2.10
C THR A 72 15.27 -14.32 -1.40
N SER A 73 15.56 -13.62 -0.32
CA SER A 73 16.61 -13.94 0.64
C SER A 73 16.09 -13.71 2.06
N ALA A 74 16.89 -14.06 3.06
CA ALA A 74 16.51 -13.83 4.46
C ALA A 74 16.32 -12.34 4.81
N THR A 75 16.89 -11.41 4.04
CA THR A 75 16.87 -9.97 4.34
C THR A 75 16.20 -9.12 3.27
N ALA A 76 15.85 -9.70 2.13
CA ALA A 76 15.25 -8.98 1.02
C ALA A 76 14.29 -9.83 0.20
N VAL A 77 13.22 -9.21 -0.26
CA VAL A 77 12.30 -9.72 -1.28
C VAL A 77 12.26 -8.71 -2.41
N GLU A 78 12.54 -9.15 -3.63
CA GLU A 78 12.36 -8.36 -4.85
C GLU A 78 11.38 -9.07 -5.77
N ALA A 79 10.46 -8.32 -6.35
CA ALA A 79 9.50 -8.87 -7.30
C ALA A 79 9.26 -7.90 -8.43
N TRP A 80 9.00 -8.41 -9.63
CA TRP A 80 8.65 -7.60 -10.78
C TRP A 80 7.56 -8.25 -11.60
N SER A 81 6.68 -7.43 -12.16
CA SER A 81 5.45 -7.89 -12.81
C SER A 81 5.03 -6.99 -13.97
N GLU A 82 4.28 -7.56 -14.92
CA GLU A 82 3.76 -6.84 -16.10
C GLU A 82 2.77 -5.73 -15.73
N ALA A 83 2.14 -5.81 -14.56
CA ALA A 83 1.19 -4.83 -14.08
C ALA A 83 1.27 -4.70 -12.57
N ARG A 84 1.15 -3.48 -12.07
CA ARG A 84 1.03 -3.19 -10.64
C ARG A 84 -0.02 -4.09 -9.96
N LEU A 85 0.31 -4.58 -8.77
CA LEU A 85 -0.62 -5.35 -7.95
C LEU A 85 -1.83 -4.49 -7.57
N GLN A 86 -3.03 -4.93 -7.98
CA GLN A 86 -4.27 -4.22 -7.70
C GLN A 86 -4.81 -4.52 -6.30
N PHE A 87 -5.65 -3.62 -5.77
CA PHE A 87 -6.29 -3.79 -4.45
C PHE A 87 -7.15 -5.07 -4.37
N GLU A 88 -7.96 -5.32 -5.40
CA GLU A 88 -8.75 -6.54 -5.55
C GLU A 88 -8.15 -7.37 -6.70
N PRO A 89 -7.05 -8.11 -6.44
CA PRO A 89 -6.35 -8.83 -7.48
C PRO A 89 -7.23 -9.93 -8.08
N ARG A 90 -7.06 -10.16 -9.38
CA ARG A 90 -7.75 -11.22 -10.15
C ARG A 90 -6.76 -12.00 -10.99
N GLY A 91 -7.09 -13.25 -11.29
CA GLY A 91 -6.22 -14.13 -12.09
C GLY A 91 -4.84 -14.30 -11.47
N TRP A 92 -3.79 -14.19 -12.29
CA TRP A 92 -2.39 -14.34 -11.87
C TRP A 92 -1.95 -13.40 -10.74
N GLN A 93 -2.61 -12.24 -10.56
CA GLN A 93 -2.30 -11.31 -9.47
C GLN A 93 -2.65 -11.88 -8.09
N VAL A 94 -3.60 -12.83 -8.01
CA VAL A 94 -3.94 -13.52 -6.75
C VAL A 94 -2.75 -14.39 -6.30
N GLU A 95 -2.18 -15.14 -7.24
CA GLU A 95 -0.97 -15.95 -7.02
C GLU A 95 0.22 -15.05 -6.68
N TYR A 96 0.44 -13.98 -7.44
CA TYR A 96 1.49 -13.00 -7.17
C TYR A 96 1.39 -12.41 -5.75
N ARG A 97 0.20 -11.97 -5.33
CA ARG A 97 -0.01 -11.46 -3.96
C ARG A 97 0.33 -12.51 -2.91
N GLN A 98 -0.08 -13.76 -3.14
CA GLN A 98 0.17 -14.83 -2.18
C GLN A 98 1.67 -15.13 -2.07
N SER A 99 2.38 -15.24 -3.19
CA SER A 99 3.84 -15.44 -3.20
C SER A 99 4.59 -14.29 -2.54
N LEU A 100 4.19 -13.04 -2.77
CA LEU A 100 4.73 -11.89 -2.05
C LEU A 100 4.52 -12.00 -0.54
N ARG A 101 3.31 -12.37 -0.10
CA ARG A 101 3.02 -12.49 1.34
C ARG A 101 3.84 -13.59 2.00
N GLU A 102 3.99 -14.74 1.35
CA GLU A 102 4.81 -15.83 1.86
C GLU A 102 6.27 -15.39 1.97
N ALA A 103 6.84 -14.80 0.92
CA ALA A 103 8.21 -14.31 0.95
C ALA A 103 8.47 -13.21 1.99
N ILE A 104 7.54 -12.27 2.17
CA ILE A 104 7.65 -11.22 3.20
C ILE A 104 7.56 -11.80 4.60
N ALA A 105 6.75 -12.85 4.80
CA ALA A 105 6.65 -13.54 6.08
C ALA A 105 7.93 -14.30 6.45
N ASP A 106 8.72 -14.71 5.45
CA ASP A 106 9.98 -15.44 5.60
C ASP A 106 11.21 -14.54 5.78
N LEU A 107 11.05 -13.21 5.68
CA LEU A 107 12.10 -12.27 6.07
C LEU A 107 12.46 -12.49 7.55
N ASP A 108 13.75 -12.38 7.90
CA ASP A 108 14.25 -12.50 9.27
C ASP A 108 14.25 -11.14 9.98
N PRO A 109 13.20 -10.79 10.77
CA PRO A 109 13.18 -9.55 11.51
C PRO A 109 14.08 -9.68 12.73
N ARG A 110 15.34 -9.26 12.60
CA ARG A 110 16.15 -9.08 13.80
C ARG A 110 15.53 -8.01 14.68
N ALA A 111 15.54 -8.25 15.99
CA ALA A 111 15.12 -7.25 16.96
C ALA A 111 15.95 -5.97 16.74
N ALA A 112 15.28 -4.84 16.53
CA ALA A 112 15.82 -3.52 16.16
C ALA A 112 15.89 -3.17 14.66
N HIS A 113 15.51 -4.06 13.74
CA HIS A 113 15.43 -3.70 12.33
C HIS A 113 14.08 -3.08 11.95
N GLY A 114 14.12 -2.21 10.94
CA GLY A 114 12.95 -1.68 10.26
C GLY A 114 12.82 -2.22 8.84
N LEU A 115 11.82 -1.74 8.12
CA LEU A 115 11.55 -2.15 6.74
C LEU A 115 11.78 -0.98 5.78
N LEU A 116 12.54 -1.20 4.72
CA LEU A 116 12.55 -0.36 3.53
C LEU A 116 11.69 -1.04 2.47
N ALA A 117 10.62 -0.37 2.03
CA ALA A 117 9.76 -0.83 0.96
C ALA A 117 9.85 0.16 -0.23
N GLU A 118 10.00 -0.35 -1.44
CA GLU A 118 10.22 0.46 -2.63
C GLU A 118 9.33 -0.01 -3.76
N TYR A 119 8.68 0.94 -4.44
CA TYR A 119 7.92 0.68 -5.65
C TYR A 119 8.62 1.39 -6.81
N LEU A 120 9.10 0.63 -7.79
CA LEU A 120 9.70 1.21 -8.99
C LEU A 120 8.76 1.01 -10.16
N THR A 121 8.38 2.10 -10.82
CA THR A 121 7.37 2.10 -11.88
C THR A 121 7.98 2.48 -13.23
N PRO A 122 7.53 1.88 -14.35
CA PRO A 122 8.02 2.20 -15.69
C PRO A 122 7.38 3.47 -16.27
N ASP A 123 6.32 3.98 -15.63
CA ASP A 123 5.55 5.15 -16.04
C ASP A 123 5.62 6.29 -14.99
N ASP A 124 5.12 7.47 -15.35
CA ASP A 124 5.11 8.65 -14.47
C ASP A 124 3.74 8.84 -13.79
N VAL A 125 3.01 7.75 -13.56
CA VAL A 125 1.67 7.80 -12.94
C VAL A 125 1.82 7.92 -11.42
N PHE A 126 1.14 8.92 -10.84
CA PHE A 126 1.04 9.07 -9.39
C PHE A 126 0.29 7.91 -8.75
N VAL A 127 0.81 7.46 -7.61
CA VAL A 127 0.24 6.36 -6.84
C VAL A 127 0.38 6.63 -5.35
N ASP A 128 -0.61 6.23 -4.57
CA ASP A 128 -0.44 6.22 -3.12
C ASP A 128 0.54 5.09 -2.76
N VAL A 129 1.75 5.49 -2.35
CA VAL A 129 2.88 4.57 -2.20
C VAL A 129 2.61 3.49 -1.13
N GLU A 130 1.83 3.81 -0.10
CA GLU A 130 1.37 2.85 0.91
C GLU A 130 0.34 1.87 0.35
N ASN A 131 -0.50 2.29 -0.59
CA ASN A 131 -1.47 1.39 -1.21
C ASN A 131 -0.76 0.30 -2.02
N VAL A 132 0.21 0.72 -2.83
CA VAL A 132 0.96 -0.19 -3.70
C VAL A 132 1.86 -1.13 -2.91
N LEU A 133 2.57 -0.61 -1.90
CA LEU A 133 3.55 -1.39 -1.15
C LEU A 133 2.97 -2.20 0.01
N LEU A 134 1.87 -1.74 0.63
CA LEU A 134 1.41 -2.33 1.88
C LEU A 134 -0.03 -2.82 1.81
N TYR A 135 -0.95 -1.97 1.36
CA TYR A 135 -2.38 -2.27 1.43
C TYR A 135 -2.78 -3.38 0.44
N ASN A 136 -2.33 -3.29 -0.82
CA ASN A 136 -2.66 -4.25 -1.87
C ASN A 136 -2.04 -5.63 -1.61
N VAL A 137 -0.89 -5.69 -0.92
CA VAL A 137 -0.26 -6.93 -0.47
C VAL A 137 -1.02 -7.51 0.75
N GLY A 138 -1.42 -6.64 1.66
CA GLY A 138 -2.15 -6.95 2.88
C GLY A 138 -1.31 -6.64 4.12
N THR A 139 -1.68 -5.59 4.85
CA THR A 139 -0.89 -4.99 5.94
C THR A 139 -0.48 -5.95 7.06
N ALA A 140 -1.23 -7.02 7.29
CA ALA A 140 -0.96 -7.98 8.35
C ALA A 140 0.39 -8.71 8.21
N VAL A 141 0.85 -8.95 6.98
CA VAL A 141 2.12 -9.67 6.74
C VAL A 141 3.34 -8.88 7.20
N PHE A 142 3.23 -7.56 7.27
CA PHE A 142 4.32 -6.68 7.65
C PHE A 142 4.49 -6.54 9.17
N ALA A 143 3.50 -6.94 9.96
CA ALA A 143 3.53 -6.76 11.41
C ALA A 143 4.78 -7.36 12.09
N PRO A 144 5.30 -8.54 11.69
CA PRO A 144 6.52 -9.10 12.27
C PRO A 144 7.81 -8.37 11.84
N VAL A 145 7.81 -7.72 10.65
CA VAL A 145 9.02 -7.16 10.01
C VAL A 145 9.17 -5.65 10.15
N VAL A 146 8.22 -4.98 10.83
CA VAL A 146 8.21 -3.54 11.08
C VAL A 146 8.31 -3.28 12.58
N ALA A 147 9.45 -3.63 13.19
CA ALA A 147 9.62 -3.54 14.65
C ALA A 147 9.89 -2.10 15.13
N VAL A 148 10.78 -1.37 14.44
CA VAL A 148 11.19 -0.01 14.83
C VAL A 148 10.66 1.07 13.88
N GLY A 149 10.20 0.70 12.70
CA GLY A 149 9.69 1.65 11.71
C GLY A 149 9.74 1.13 10.29
N ILE A 150 9.25 1.96 9.38
CA ILE A 150 9.19 1.68 7.95
C ILE A 150 9.51 2.93 7.15
N THR A 151 10.24 2.77 6.05
CA THR A 151 10.35 3.76 4.98
C THR A 151 9.73 3.16 3.72
N CYS A 152 8.81 3.90 3.10
CA CYS A 152 8.25 3.57 1.79
C CYS A 152 8.68 4.64 0.79
N ARG A 153 9.05 4.25 -0.42
CA ARG A 153 9.35 5.21 -1.49
C ARG A 153 8.98 4.70 -2.88
N GLN A 154 8.68 5.63 -3.77
CA GLN A 154 8.53 5.41 -5.20
C GLN A 154 9.85 5.77 -5.92
N GLY A 155 10.08 5.14 -7.07
CA GLY A 155 11.17 5.47 -7.97
C GLY A 155 10.91 5.00 -9.40
N ARG A 156 11.91 5.20 -10.28
CA ARG A 156 11.85 4.75 -11.68
C ARG A 156 12.31 3.29 -11.79
N ALA A 157 11.54 2.47 -12.50
CA ALA A 157 11.93 1.10 -12.82
C ALA A 157 13.12 1.07 -13.80
N PRO A 158 14.00 0.06 -13.70
CA PRO A 158 15.10 -0.12 -14.65
C PRO A 158 14.66 -0.66 -16.01
N ASP A 159 13.43 -1.14 -16.13
CA ASP A 159 12.83 -1.77 -17.32
C ASP A 159 11.34 -1.38 -17.46
N ASP A 160 10.61 -2.09 -18.31
CA ASP A 160 9.18 -1.86 -18.59
C ASP A 160 8.23 -2.55 -17.59
N ARG A 161 8.75 -3.03 -16.45
CA ARG A 161 7.97 -3.75 -15.44
C ARG A 161 7.78 -2.94 -14.17
N HIS A 162 6.78 -3.32 -13.40
CA HIS A 162 6.54 -2.80 -12.05
C HIS A 162 7.31 -3.62 -11.04
N HIS A 163 8.27 -2.99 -10.35
CA HIS A 163 9.08 -3.64 -9.32
C HIS A 163 8.58 -3.26 -7.92
N VAL A 164 8.59 -4.22 -7.01
CA VAL A 164 8.51 -3.99 -5.57
C VAL A 164 9.71 -4.59 -4.89
N ARG A 165 10.29 -3.87 -3.93
CA ARG A 165 11.38 -4.36 -3.10
C ARG A 165 11.04 -4.17 -1.63
N TYR A 166 11.36 -5.17 -0.82
CA TYR A 166 11.23 -5.13 0.63
C TYR A 166 12.57 -5.55 1.22
N ARG A 167 13.19 -4.70 2.03
CA ARG A 167 14.49 -4.94 2.62
C ARG A 167 14.45 -4.68 4.12
N VAL A 168 14.92 -5.64 4.90
CA VAL A 168 15.14 -5.47 6.33
C VAL A 168 16.40 -4.61 6.49
N VAL A 169 16.27 -3.48 7.18
CA VAL A 169 17.35 -2.51 7.39
C VAL A 169 17.55 -2.24 8.88
N GLU A 170 18.77 -1.90 9.28
CA GLU A 170 19.06 -1.57 10.69
C GLU A 170 18.23 -0.40 11.19
N SER A 171 18.07 0.63 10.37
CA SER A 171 17.24 1.79 10.69
C SER A 171 16.63 2.37 9.41
N PRO A 172 15.30 2.61 9.38
CA PRO A 172 14.67 3.32 8.26
C PRO A 172 15.25 4.72 8.12
N LEU A 173 15.89 4.98 6.98
CA LEU A 173 16.44 6.29 6.65
C LEU A 173 15.31 7.27 6.37
N ALA A 174 15.47 8.49 6.86
CA ALA A 174 14.57 9.59 6.51
C ALA A 174 14.58 9.76 4.99
N PRO A 175 13.43 10.04 4.35
CA PRO A 175 13.34 10.16 2.90
C PRO A 175 14.09 11.38 2.35
N GLY A 176 14.61 12.26 3.23
CA GLY A 176 15.18 13.54 2.84
C GLY A 176 14.12 14.49 2.29
N GLY A 177 14.56 15.50 1.56
CA GLY A 177 13.68 16.49 0.92
C GLY A 177 14.31 17.86 0.86
N GLY A 178 13.66 18.76 0.12
CA GLY A 178 14.04 20.15 -0.06
C GLY A 178 13.45 21.05 1.01
N ALA A 179 12.80 22.13 0.57
CA ALA A 179 12.18 23.09 1.47
C ALA A 179 11.09 22.46 2.33
N LEU A 180 10.95 22.96 3.56
CA LEU A 180 9.90 22.56 4.49
C LEU A 180 8.54 23.09 4.01
N ILE A 181 7.57 22.20 3.81
CA ILE A 181 6.18 22.52 3.48
C ILE A 181 5.38 22.74 4.77
N GLY A 182 5.63 21.90 5.78
CA GLY A 182 4.98 22.05 7.06
C GLY A 182 5.44 21.02 8.08
N GLN A 183 5.07 21.26 9.33
CA GLN A 183 5.42 20.41 10.45
C GLN A 183 4.28 20.36 11.47
N VAL A 184 4.22 19.27 12.23
CA VAL A 184 3.33 19.10 13.39
C VAL A 184 4.11 18.54 14.56
N ALA A 185 3.71 18.91 15.78
CA ALA A 185 4.12 18.24 17.00
C ALA A 185 2.92 18.20 17.95
N ALA A 186 2.48 17.04 18.38
CA ALA A 186 1.28 16.89 19.20
C ALA A 186 1.44 15.81 20.27
N ASP A 187 0.82 16.07 21.43
CA ASP A 187 0.55 15.07 22.46
C ASP A 187 -0.74 14.32 22.10
N LEU A 188 -0.66 12.99 21.97
CA LEU A 188 -1.79 12.11 21.66
C LEU A 188 -2.42 11.52 22.95
N GLY A 189 -1.87 11.84 24.12
CA GLY A 189 -2.33 11.41 25.42
C GLY A 189 -2.18 9.91 25.62
N THR A 190 -3.32 9.23 25.86
CA THR A 190 -3.33 7.82 26.27
C THR A 190 -3.37 6.83 25.11
N GLY A 191 -3.49 7.28 23.86
CA GLY A 191 -3.51 6.35 22.72
C GLY A 191 -3.56 7.01 21.36
N VAL A 192 -3.36 6.19 20.33
CA VAL A 192 -3.33 6.64 18.93
C VAL A 192 -4.73 6.73 18.31
N PRO A 193 -5.01 7.76 17.48
CA PRO A 193 -6.18 7.79 16.64
C PRO A 193 -6.28 6.59 15.69
N LYS A 194 -7.52 6.20 15.34
CA LYS A 194 -7.81 5.03 14.49
C LYS A 194 -8.27 5.37 13.08
N THR A 195 -8.56 6.63 12.81
CA THR A 195 -9.20 7.11 11.57
C THR A 195 -8.54 8.39 11.12
N ALA A 196 -8.47 8.64 9.81
CA ALA A 196 -7.94 9.89 9.24
C ALA A 196 -8.48 11.15 9.93
N GLY A 197 -9.80 11.25 10.12
CA GLY A 197 -10.37 12.45 10.77
C GLY A 197 -9.93 12.66 12.23
N ARG A 198 -9.72 11.59 13.00
CA ARG A 198 -9.22 11.71 14.37
C ARG A 198 -7.72 12.02 14.41
N TRP A 199 -6.94 11.54 13.42
CA TRP A 199 -5.56 11.97 13.24
C TRP A 199 -5.50 13.45 12.89
N TRP A 200 -6.27 13.88 11.89
CA TRP A 200 -6.40 15.29 11.53
C TRP A 200 -6.79 16.16 12.72
N ALA A 201 -7.82 15.78 13.48
CA ALA A 201 -8.26 16.56 14.65
C ALA A 201 -7.19 16.67 15.74
N ALA A 202 -6.40 15.61 15.95
CA ALA A 202 -5.32 15.60 16.94
C ALA A 202 -4.10 16.44 16.51
N LEU A 203 -3.93 16.67 15.21
CA LEU A 203 -2.73 17.29 14.63
C LEU A 203 -2.96 18.72 14.14
N ARG A 204 -4.19 19.05 13.71
CA ARG A 204 -4.47 20.27 12.95
C ARG A 204 -4.10 21.54 13.71
N GLU A 205 -4.35 21.60 15.01
CA GLU A 205 -4.07 22.79 15.81
C GLU A 205 -2.57 23.04 16.03
N SER A 206 -1.72 22.02 15.89
CA SER A 206 -0.26 22.17 15.96
C SER A 206 0.42 22.22 14.60
N ALA A 207 -0.36 22.16 13.50
CA ALA A 207 0.17 22.24 12.16
C ALA A 207 0.69 23.65 11.86
N VAL A 208 1.93 23.73 11.40
CA VAL A 208 2.59 24.98 11.03
C VAL A 208 3.17 24.85 9.63
N THR A 209 2.92 25.87 8.81
CA THR A 209 3.55 26.04 7.49
C THR A 209 4.48 27.26 7.56
N PRO A 210 5.75 27.16 7.09
CA PRO A 210 6.68 28.29 7.10
C PRO A 210 6.14 29.50 6.34
N GLN A 211 6.39 30.72 6.84
CA GLN A 211 5.99 31.97 6.19
C GLN A 211 7.20 32.84 5.80
N PRO A 212 7.21 33.47 4.61
CA PRO A 212 6.25 33.31 3.54
C PRO A 212 6.40 31.95 2.87
N PHE A 213 5.32 31.18 2.77
CA PHE A 213 5.35 29.95 1.99
C PHE A 213 5.41 30.32 0.51
N ARG A 214 6.55 30.09 -0.13
CA ARG A 214 6.61 30.11 -1.58
C ARG A 214 6.21 28.71 -2.02
N GLN A 215 5.01 28.57 -2.60
CA GLN A 215 4.75 27.40 -3.44
C GLN A 215 5.86 27.37 -4.49
N SER A 216 6.73 26.37 -4.41
CA SER A 216 7.59 26.05 -5.55
C SER A 216 6.70 25.89 -6.78
N ALA A 217 7.16 26.40 -7.91
CA ALA A 217 6.37 26.55 -9.12
C ALA A 217 5.74 25.21 -9.54
N GLY A 218 4.46 25.04 -9.22
CA GLY A 218 3.67 23.84 -9.49
C GLY A 218 2.84 23.44 -8.27
N SER A 219 1.52 23.61 -8.36
CA SER A 219 0.57 23.12 -7.36
C SER A 219 0.64 21.61 -7.16
N ASP A 220 1.36 20.89 -8.03
CA ASP A 220 1.38 19.43 -8.18
C ASP A 220 2.73 18.80 -7.81
N ALA A 221 3.65 19.56 -7.20
CA ALA A 221 4.97 19.04 -6.81
C ALA A 221 4.87 17.87 -5.82
N ALA A 222 5.66 16.82 -6.02
CA ALA A 222 5.74 15.72 -5.06
C ALA A 222 6.36 16.17 -3.72
N PHE A 223 6.06 15.44 -2.66
CA PHE A 223 6.58 15.70 -1.31
C PHE A 223 6.99 14.42 -0.59
N THR A 224 7.74 14.60 0.49
CA THR A 224 8.12 13.53 1.41
C THR A 224 7.54 13.78 2.80
N VAL A 225 7.32 12.70 3.55
CA VAL A 225 6.81 12.74 4.92
C VAL A 225 7.78 12.03 5.85
N ASP A 226 8.19 12.67 6.94
CA ASP A 226 8.95 12.01 8.01
C ASP A 226 8.18 12.08 9.32
N VAL A 227 7.92 10.94 9.95
CA VAL A 227 7.12 10.83 11.17
C VAL A 227 7.89 10.09 12.25
N VAL A 228 7.91 10.70 13.43
CA VAL A 228 8.33 10.07 14.67
C VAL A 228 7.11 9.89 15.57
N LEU A 229 6.78 8.63 15.87
CA LEU A 229 5.68 8.27 16.75
C LEU A 229 6.23 7.71 18.06
N THR A 230 6.05 8.45 19.14
CA THR A 230 6.46 8.06 20.50
C THR A 230 5.37 7.24 21.16
N SER A 231 5.74 6.09 21.73
CA SER A 231 4.83 5.16 22.40
C SER A 231 5.38 4.67 23.74
N PRO A 232 4.54 4.50 24.77
CA PRO A 232 4.95 3.86 26.03
C PRO A 232 5.34 2.39 25.85
N THR A 233 4.81 1.75 24.79
CA THR A 233 5.06 0.33 24.50
C THR A 233 5.24 0.12 22.99
N PRO A 234 6.36 0.57 22.38
CA PRO A 234 6.55 0.55 20.93
C PRO A 234 6.45 -0.87 20.35
N ALA A 235 6.94 -1.88 21.07
CA ALA A 235 6.86 -3.29 20.67
C ALA A 235 5.42 -3.84 20.55
N ARG A 236 4.40 -3.14 21.08
CA ARG A 236 2.99 -3.53 20.95
C ARG A 236 2.26 -2.82 19.80
N VAL A 237 2.93 -1.89 19.13
CA VAL A 237 2.32 -1.07 18.08
C VAL A 237 2.30 -1.86 16.77
N ARG A 238 1.12 -2.03 16.19
CA ARG A 238 0.95 -2.65 14.88
C ARG A 238 1.01 -1.58 13.81
N LEU A 239 2.22 -1.10 13.52
CA LEU A 239 2.43 0.06 12.65
C LEU A 239 1.76 -0.06 11.28
N PRO A 240 1.84 -1.19 10.54
CA PRO A 240 1.24 -1.29 9.20
C PRO A 240 -0.26 -1.00 9.15
N GLY A 241 -1.00 -1.31 10.22
CA GLY A 241 -2.43 -1.01 10.31
C GLY A 241 -2.76 0.45 10.65
N LEU A 242 -1.77 1.22 11.10
CA LEU A 242 -1.91 2.63 11.45
C LEU A 242 -1.51 3.58 10.31
N LEU A 243 -0.64 3.13 9.39
CA LEU A 243 -0.02 3.99 8.38
C LEU A 243 -1.04 4.76 7.54
N LYS A 244 -1.99 4.08 6.89
CA LYS A 244 -2.97 4.76 6.03
C LYS A 244 -3.78 5.83 6.77
N PRO A 245 -4.52 5.53 7.85
CA PRO A 245 -5.27 6.58 8.55
C PRO A 245 -4.36 7.66 9.15
N LEU A 246 -3.12 7.35 9.53
CA LEU A 246 -2.14 8.34 9.99
C LEU A 246 -1.74 9.30 8.86
N LEU A 247 -1.30 8.78 7.71
CA LEU A 247 -0.86 9.57 6.56
C LEU A 247 -2.02 10.39 6.01
N ASP A 248 -3.20 9.79 5.83
CA ASP A 248 -4.38 10.49 5.35
C ASP A 248 -4.71 11.70 6.24
N GLY A 249 -4.69 11.52 7.57
CA GLY A 249 -5.00 12.59 8.53
C GLY A 249 -3.90 13.65 8.64
N LEU A 250 -2.63 13.23 8.64
CA LEU A 250 -1.46 14.10 8.70
C LEU A 250 -1.37 15.00 7.46
N ILE A 251 -1.42 14.42 6.26
CA ILE A 251 -1.34 15.17 4.99
C ILE A 251 -2.53 16.13 4.87
N SER A 252 -3.72 15.73 5.34
CA SER A 252 -4.89 16.60 5.41
C SER A 252 -4.69 17.85 6.28
N CYS A 253 -3.77 17.85 7.25
CA CYS A 253 -3.49 19.02 8.07
C CYS A 253 -2.83 20.16 7.27
N PHE A 254 -2.26 19.86 6.10
CA PHE A 254 -1.59 20.84 5.24
C PHE A 254 -2.40 21.23 4.00
N HIS A 255 -3.68 20.85 3.98
CA HIS A 255 -4.65 21.31 2.99
C HIS A 255 -5.67 22.25 3.62
N ALA A 256 -6.28 23.07 2.77
CA ALA A 256 -7.57 23.71 3.05
C ALA A 256 -8.67 23.01 2.24
N HIS A 257 -9.87 22.97 2.80
CA HIS A 257 -11.04 22.47 2.11
C HIS A 257 -11.65 23.57 1.22
N ASP A 258 -12.02 23.23 0.00
CA ASP A 258 -12.57 24.12 -1.02
C ASP A 258 -14.03 24.57 -0.77
N SER A 259 -14.57 24.29 0.41
CA SER A 259 -15.96 24.56 0.82
C SER A 259 -17.04 23.80 0.03
N THR A 260 -16.68 22.83 -0.81
CA THR A 260 -17.68 21.95 -1.44
C THR A 260 -18.47 21.19 -0.38
N ASN A 261 -19.80 21.11 -0.52
CA ASN A 261 -20.69 20.47 0.48
C ASN A 261 -20.76 21.16 1.86
N ALA A 262 -20.48 22.47 1.96
CA ALA A 262 -20.55 23.25 3.20
C ALA A 262 -21.89 23.13 3.97
N ALA A 263 -23.01 22.87 3.29
CA ALA A 263 -24.31 22.66 3.94
C ALA A 263 -24.44 21.32 4.68
N LEU A 264 -23.65 20.31 4.30
CA LEU A 264 -23.75 18.93 4.80
C LEU A 264 -22.60 18.56 5.73
N LEU A 265 -21.38 18.98 5.41
CA LEU A 265 -20.17 18.53 6.10
C LEU A 265 -20.11 18.90 7.58
N PRO A 266 -20.44 20.13 8.04
CA PRO A 266 -20.39 20.46 9.46
C PRO A 266 -21.17 19.48 10.34
N LYS A 267 -22.38 19.10 9.92
CA LYS A 267 -23.23 18.13 10.62
C LYS A 267 -22.61 16.73 10.65
N ARG A 268 -22.00 16.29 9.55
CA ARG A 268 -21.35 14.97 9.46
C ARG A 268 -20.05 14.92 10.27
N LEU A 269 -19.25 15.98 10.25
CA LEU A 269 -18.02 16.07 11.03
C LEU A 269 -18.34 15.91 12.53
N ALA A 270 -19.35 16.62 13.03
CA ALA A 270 -19.84 16.48 14.40
C ALA A 270 -20.35 15.06 14.70
N ALA A 271 -21.13 14.45 13.78
CA ALA A 271 -21.60 13.07 13.93
C ALA A 271 -20.46 12.03 14.00
N HIS A 272 -19.28 12.35 13.45
CA HIS A 272 -18.08 11.53 13.54
C HIS A 272 -17.20 11.84 14.77
N GLY A 273 -17.66 12.72 15.66
CA GLY A 273 -16.97 13.09 16.89
C GLY A 273 -15.72 13.94 16.66
N LEU A 274 -15.71 14.76 15.59
CA LEU A 274 -14.70 15.80 15.40
C LEU A 274 -15.05 17.04 16.23
N PRO A 275 -14.08 17.93 16.52
CA PRO A 275 -14.32 19.17 17.26
C PRO A 275 -15.43 20.04 16.66
N GLU A 276 -16.11 20.83 17.48
CA GLU A 276 -17.23 21.69 17.04
C GLU A 276 -16.79 22.71 15.96
N HIS A 277 -15.59 23.28 16.13
CA HIS A 277 -14.94 24.19 15.18
C HIS A 277 -14.20 23.47 14.04
N ALA A 278 -14.40 22.16 13.84
CA ALA A 278 -13.69 21.41 12.81
C ALA A 278 -13.94 21.97 11.39
N TRP A 279 -15.14 22.51 11.13
CA TRP A 279 -15.42 23.14 9.85
C TRP A 279 -14.55 24.38 9.62
N ASP A 280 -14.46 25.25 10.62
CA ASP A 280 -13.67 26.49 10.55
C ASP A 280 -12.19 26.16 10.32
N LEU A 281 -11.68 25.15 11.04
CA LEU A 281 -10.32 24.66 10.83
C LEU A 281 -10.10 24.06 9.44
N LEU A 282 -11.09 23.37 8.86
CA LEU A 282 -10.95 22.76 7.53
C LEU A 282 -10.84 23.82 6.43
N VAL A 283 -11.60 24.90 6.51
CA VAL A 283 -11.60 25.97 5.49
C VAL A 283 -10.50 27.01 5.70
N ASP A 284 -9.86 27.02 6.87
CA ASP A 284 -8.72 27.87 7.15
C ASP A 284 -7.51 27.53 6.25
N SER A 285 -7.04 28.54 5.51
CA SER A 285 -5.90 28.41 4.60
C SER A 285 -4.55 28.70 5.24
N ALA A 286 -4.49 29.05 6.53
CA ALA A 286 -3.25 29.44 7.21
C ALA A 286 -2.17 28.34 7.19
N THR A 287 -2.57 27.07 7.18
CA THR A 287 -1.65 25.91 7.15
C THR A 287 -1.68 25.18 5.80
N SER A 288 -2.24 25.78 4.75
CA SER A 288 -2.48 25.14 3.45
C SER A 288 -1.21 25.05 2.57
N GLY A 289 -0.14 24.46 3.10
CA GLY A 289 1.13 24.26 2.38
C GLY A 289 0.98 23.38 1.12
N LEU A 290 -0.01 22.50 1.09
CA LEU A 290 -0.33 21.65 -0.07
C LEU A 290 -1.52 22.18 -0.90
N GLY A 291 -2.05 23.36 -0.55
CA GLY A 291 -3.13 24.02 -1.29
C GLY A 291 -4.54 23.52 -0.97
N THR A 292 -5.51 24.13 -1.66
CA THR A 292 -6.95 23.93 -1.43
C THR A 292 -7.50 22.81 -2.32
N ARG A 293 -8.35 21.92 -1.79
CA ARG A 293 -9.00 20.83 -2.56
C ARG A 293 -10.34 20.39 -1.94
N PRO A 294 -11.15 19.54 -2.60
CA PRO A 294 -12.30 18.89 -1.97
C PRO A 294 -11.83 17.81 -0.98
N LEU A 295 -11.21 18.27 0.11
CA LEU A 295 -10.48 17.48 1.10
C LEU A 295 -11.37 16.47 1.83
N VAL A 296 -12.62 16.86 2.12
CA VAL A 296 -13.61 15.99 2.72
C VAL A 296 -14.84 15.95 1.83
N ARG A 297 -15.38 14.75 1.59
CA ARG A 297 -16.61 14.57 0.83
C ARG A 297 -17.61 13.68 1.57
N PRO A 298 -18.92 13.90 1.39
CA PRO A 298 -19.94 12.95 1.80
C PRO A 298 -19.67 11.57 1.18
N TYR A 299 -19.72 10.49 1.97
CA TYR A 299 -19.59 9.13 1.47
C TYR A 299 -20.53 8.19 2.21
N ARG A 300 -21.56 7.70 1.52
CA ARG A 300 -22.69 6.97 2.15
C ARG A 300 -23.21 7.78 3.36
N ASP A 301 -23.33 7.13 4.52
CA ASP A 301 -23.73 7.76 5.78
C ASP A 301 -22.56 8.45 6.52
N GLY A 302 -21.35 8.41 5.96
CA GLY A 302 -20.16 8.98 6.58
C GLY A 302 -19.46 10.06 5.76
N ILE A 303 -18.16 10.20 6.02
CA ILE A 303 -17.24 11.11 5.31
C ILE A 303 -16.06 10.32 4.74
N ALA A 304 -15.55 10.77 3.60
CA ALA A 304 -14.29 10.30 3.04
C ALA A 304 -13.29 11.46 2.99
N TRP A 305 -12.06 11.19 3.43
CA TRP A 305 -10.93 12.09 3.32
C TRP A 305 -10.26 11.89 1.96
N ASN A 306 -9.77 12.96 1.38
CA ASN A 306 -9.16 13.01 0.05
C ASN A 306 -7.94 13.96 0.07
N PRO A 307 -6.90 13.65 0.86
CA PRO A 307 -5.63 14.37 0.81
C PRO A 307 -4.93 14.17 -0.54
N ALA A 308 -3.83 14.89 -0.77
CA ALA A 308 -2.92 14.64 -1.89
C ALA A 308 -1.90 13.53 -1.56
N ASP A 309 -2.33 12.42 -0.96
CA ASP A 309 -1.45 11.30 -0.60
C ASP A 309 -0.81 10.63 -1.83
N ASP A 310 -1.44 10.74 -2.99
CA ASP A 310 -0.93 10.35 -4.30
C ASP A 310 0.35 11.09 -4.72
N ARG A 311 0.63 12.25 -4.12
CA ARG A 311 1.86 13.06 -4.33
C ARG A 311 2.95 12.81 -3.29
N CYS A 312 2.72 11.89 -2.35
CA CYS A 312 3.70 11.51 -1.34
C CYS A 312 4.65 10.45 -1.92
N ASP A 313 5.73 10.88 -2.58
CA ASP A 313 6.70 9.98 -3.23
C ASP A 313 7.45 9.10 -2.22
N ALA A 314 7.67 9.60 -1.00
CA ALA A 314 8.30 8.82 0.04
C ALA A 314 7.82 9.21 1.43
N PHE A 315 7.68 8.23 2.31
CA PHE A 315 7.46 8.49 3.72
C PHE A 315 8.32 7.60 4.61
N ARG A 316 8.60 8.09 5.80
CA ARG A 316 9.12 7.30 6.91
C ARG A 316 8.22 7.45 8.12
N VAL A 317 7.98 6.33 8.81
CA VAL A 317 7.39 6.33 10.15
C VAL A 317 8.25 5.47 11.07
N VAL A 318 8.81 6.09 12.11
CA VAL A 318 9.60 5.39 13.14
C VAL A 318 8.90 5.41 14.48
N LEU A 319 9.06 4.32 15.24
CA LEU A 319 8.56 4.17 16.59
C LEU A 319 9.67 4.49 17.59
N GLN A 320 9.37 5.31 18.57
CA GLN A 320 10.27 5.61 19.69
C GLN A 320 9.61 5.25 21.01
N ALA A 321 10.42 4.81 21.98
CA ALA A 321 9.94 4.60 23.34
C ALA A 321 9.80 5.95 24.05
N GLY A 322 8.66 6.19 24.69
CA GLY A 322 8.43 7.39 25.51
C GLY A 322 7.00 7.47 26.02
N SER A 323 6.73 8.36 26.97
CA SER A 323 5.40 8.56 27.54
C SER A 323 5.17 10.05 27.83
N PRO A 324 4.01 10.63 27.52
CA PRO A 324 2.81 10.02 26.91
C PRO A 324 3.01 9.66 25.42
N TRP A 325 1.94 9.20 24.75
CA TRP A 325 1.98 9.09 23.29
C TRP A 325 2.18 10.47 22.67
N SER A 326 3.10 10.60 21.72
CA SER A 326 3.29 11.84 20.99
C SER A 326 3.69 11.57 19.55
N ILE A 327 3.52 12.58 18.70
CA ILE A 327 3.90 12.53 17.30
C ILE A 327 4.59 13.83 16.92
N ALA A 328 5.67 13.70 16.17
CA ALA A 328 6.29 14.79 15.44
C ALA A 328 6.37 14.38 13.97
N ALA A 329 6.04 15.29 13.06
CA ALA A 329 6.17 15.02 11.64
C ALA A 329 6.55 16.27 10.85
N GLU A 330 7.27 16.03 9.76
CA GLU A 330 7.65 17.04 8.77
C GLU A 330 7.21 16.62 7.38
N LEU A 331 6.73 17.59 6.59
CA LEU A 331 6.50 17.48 5.16
C LEU A 331 7.50 18.36 4.44
N ARG A 332 8.20 17.81 3.47
CA ARG A 332 9.21 18.53 2.68
C ARG A 332 8.97 18.33 1.20
N GLU A 333 9.38 19.29 0.39
CA GLU A 333 9.38 19.13 -1.06
C GLU A 333 10.22 17.90 -1.44
N HIS A 334 9.74 17.10 -2.37
CA HIS A 334 10.54 16.01 -2.91
C HIS A 334 11.64 16.62 -3.79
N VAL A 335 12.90 16.28 -3.48
CA VAL A 335 14.03 16.56 -4.37
C VAL A 335 14.36 15.22 -5.01
N PRO A 336 14.15 15.06 -6.32
CA PRO A 336 14.56 13.85 -7.01
C PRO A 336 16.01 13.59 -6.69
N GLU A 337 16.31 12.39 -6.19
CA GLU A 337 17.69 11.96 -6.00
C GLU A 337 18.35 12.08 -7.38
N ALA A 338 19.31 13.00 -7.52
CA ALA A 338 20.04 13.17 -8.77
C ALA A 338 20.57 11.80 -9.13
N ALA A 339 20.11 11.24 -10.27
CA ALA A 339 20.37 9.85 -10.64
C ALA A 339 21.83 9.52 -10.35
N ALA A 340 22.08 8.78 -9.27
CA ALA A 340 23.43 8.40 -8.92
C ALA A 340 23.96 7.64 -10.15
N PRO A 341 25.13 8.00 -10.69
CA PRO A 341 25.66 7.33 -11.86
C PRO A 341 25.73 5.84 -11.55
N THR A 342 25.01 5.04 -12.32
CA THR A 342 25.04 3.58 -12.20
C THR A 342 26.51 3.16 -12.31
N PRO A 343 27.08 2.46 -11.32
CA PRO A 343 28.41 1.89 -11.47
C PRO A 343 28.32 0.84 -12.59
N TRP A 344 29.00 1.11 -13.70
CA TRP A 344 29.16 0.19 -14.84
C TRP A 344 30.16 -0.90 -14.52
#